data_AF-M7SZP1-F1
#
_entry.id   AF-M7SZP1-F1
#
_cell.length_a   1.000
_cell.length_b   1.000
_cell.length_c   1.000
_cell.angle_alpha   90.00
_cell.angle_beta   90.00
_cell.angle_gamma   90.00
#
_symmetry.space_group_name_H-M   'P 1'
#
loop_
_entity.id
_entity.type
_entity.pdbx_description
1 polymer ?
#
loop_
_entity_poly.entity_id
_entity_poly.type
_entity_poly.pdbx_seq_one_letter_code
_entity_poly.pdbx_strand_id
1 'polypeptide(L)'
;MSYFFSTPVDIDIVFEDADERQMVDVRLDKSRREKAPLYMDGESVKGAVTIRPKDGKRLEHTGIKVQFIGTIGRAQPNRATNTHGESAL
;
A
#
# COMPACT_ATOMS: atom_id res chain seq x y z
N MET A 1 -23.38 8.26 18.87
CA MET A 1 -23.65 7.60 17.57
C MET A 1 -22.37 7.62 16.76
N SER A 2 -21.62 6.51 16.76
CA SER A 2 -20.45 6.35 15.88
C SER A 2 -20.96 6.05 14.49
N TYR A 3 -20.87 7.02 13.59
CA TYR A 3 -21.18 6.79 12.20
C TYR A 3 -20.09 5.90 11.59
N PHE A 4 -20.41 4.61 11.41
CA PHE A 4 -19.64 3.68 10.60
C PHE A 4 -19.85 4.01 9.12
N PHE A 5 -19.24 5.09 8.63
CA PHE A 5 -19.16 5.35 7.21
C PHE A 5 -18.00 4.53 6.64
N SER A 6 -18.31 3.53 5.83
CA SER A 6 -17.32 2.90 4.96
C SER A 6 -16.75 3.94 4.00
N THR A 7 -15.53 3.71 3.49
CA THR A 7 -14.94 4.60 2.48
C THR A 7 -15.90 4.72 1.29
N PRO A 8 -16.30 5.94 0.88
CA PRO A 8 -17.36 6.13 -0.12
C PRO A 8 -16.93 5.76 -1.55
N VAL A 9 -15.68 5.31 -1.72
CA VAL A 9 -15.06 5.03 -3.01
C VAL A 9 -14.04 3.90 -2.85
N ASP A 10 -14.00 3.00 -3.83
CA ASP A 10 -12.89 2.08 -4.03
C ASP A 10 -12.00 2.59 -5.18
N ILE A 11 -10.69 2.48 -5.01
CA ILE A 11 -9.70 2.89 -6.00
C ILE A 11 -8.79 1.71 -6.28
N ASP A 12 -8.76 1.26 -7.52
CA ASP A 12 -7.85 0.21 -7.99
C ASP A 12 -6.88 0.79 -9.01
N ILE A 13 -5.65 0.29 -9.00
CA ILE A 13 -4.62 0.61 -9.99
C ILE A 13 -4.23 -0.70 -10.68
N VAL A 14 -4.29 -0.71 -12.01
CA VAL A 14 -3.92 -1.88 -12.82
C VAL A 14 -2.83 -1.46 -13.79
N PHE A 15 -1.70 -2.14 -13.78
CA PHE A 15 -0.61 -1.90 -14.72
C PHE A 15 -0.90 -2.54 -16.08
N GLU A 16 -0.45 -1.90 -17.16
CA GLU A 16 -0.72 -2.32 -18.53
C GLU A 16 -0.26 -3.75 -18.83
N ASP A 17 0.84 -4.18 -18.20
CA ASP A 17 1.48 -5.48 -18.39
C ASP A 17 1.45 -6.35 -17.11
N ALA A 18 0.47 -6.13 -16.22
CA ALA A 18 0.42 -6.76 -14.90
C ALA A 18 0.50 -8.31 -14.91
N ASP A 19 0.00 -8.97 -15.95
CA ASP A 19 -0.01 -10.44 -16.05
C ASP A 19 1.33 -11.02 -16.54
N GLU A 20 2.07 -10.26 -17.35
CA GLU A 20 3.33 -10.70 -17.96
C GLU A 20 4.56 -10.17 -17.21
N ARG A 21 4.39 -9.08 -16.45
CA ARG A 21 5.49 -8.40 -15.76
C ARG A 21 6.08 -9.30 -14.67
N GLN A 22 7.41 -9.34 -14.64
CA GLN A 22 8.16 -10.08 -13.64
C GLN A 22 7.82 -9.58 -12.23
N MET A 23 7.50 -10.51 -11.33
CA MET A 23 7.24 -10.24 -9.93
C MET A 23 8.43 -10.66 -9.06
N VAL A 24 8.75 -9.87 -8.04
CA VAL A 24 9.81 -10.16 -7.07
C VAL A 24 9.29 -10.19 -5.65
N ASP A 25 9.87 -11.04 -4.81
CA ASP A 25 9.57 -11.12 -3.38
C ASP A 25 10.26 -9.97 -2.63
N VAL A 26 9.47 -9.08 -2.02
CA VAL A 26 9.92 -8.01 -1.14
C VAL A 26 9.78 -8.48 0.31
N ARG A 27 10.89 -8.47 1.04
CA ARG A 27 10.89 -8.74 2.49
C ARG A 27 10.45 -7.48 3.22
N LEU A 28 9.35 -7.57 3.96
CA LEU A 28 8.94 -6.53 4.89
C LEU A 28 9.55 -6.84 6.26
N ASP A 29 8.72 -6.99 7.29
CA ASP A 29 9.10 -7.29 8.67
C ASP A 29 9.13 -8.80 8.94
N LYS A 30 9.47 -9.16 10.19
CA LYS A 30 9.97 -10.45 10.74
C LYS A 30 9.45 -11.78 10.18
N SER A 31 8.42 -11.83 9.37
CA SER A 31 8.05 -13.03 8.58
C SER A 31 7.19 -12.75 7.34
N ARG A 32 6.97 -11.48 6.97
CA ARG A 32 6.08 -11.14 5.84
C ARG A 32 6.88 -10.90 4.56
N ARG A 33 6.43 -11.57 3.50
CA ARG A 33 6.90 -11.35 2.13
C ARG A 33 5.71 -10.96 1.27
N GLU A 34 5.90 -9.96 0.44
CA GLU A 34 4.92 -9.52 -0.54
C GLU A 34 5.53 -9.58 -1.93
N LYS A 35 4.72 -9.88 -2.94
CA LYS A 35 5.16 -9.83 -4.33
C LYS A 35 4.88 -8.46 -4.91
N ALA A 36 5.86 -7.88 -5.59
CA ALA A 36 5.72 -6.61 -6.28
C ALA A 36 6.25 -6.72 -7.71
N PRO A 37 5.68 -5.95 -8.67
CA PRO A 37 6.19 -5.89 -10.03
C PRO A 37 7.58 -5.26 -10.06
N LEU A 38 8.49 -5.86 -10.83
CA LEU A 38 9.85 -5.38 -11.03
C LEU A 38 9.86 -4.36 -12.18
N TYR A 39 10.56 -3.25 -11.97
CA TYR A 39 10.83 -2.21 -12.96
C TYR A 39 12.31 -1.85 -12.91
N MET A 40 12.95 -1.66 -14.06
CA MET A 40 14.32 -1.15 -14.18
C MET A 40 14.32 0.33 -14.57
N ASP A 41 15.50 0.95 -14.46
CA ASP A 41 15.68 2.33 -14.91
C ASP A 41 15.36 2.49 -16.40
N GLY A 42 14.71 3.60 -16.74
CA GLY A 42 14.24 3.89 -18.11
C GLY A 42 12.94 3.19 -18.52
N GLU A 43 12.40 2.24 -17.74
CA GLU A 43 11.11 1.63 -18.03
C GLU A 43 9.95 2.60 -17.76
N SER A 44 8.94 2.57 -18.64
CA SER A 44 7.71 3.32 -18.42
C SER A 44 6.78 2.57 -17.46
N VAL A 45 6.29 3.27 -16.44
CA VAL A 45 5.21 2.78 -15.56
C VAL A 45 3.88 3.30 -16.10
N LYS A 46 3.07 2.40 -16.65
CA LYS A 46 1.78 2.74 -17.29
C LYS A 46 0.66 1.85 -16.77
N GLY A 47 -0.56 2.36 -16.82
CA GLY A 47 -1.73 1.63 -16.35
C GLY A 47 -2.99 2.48 -16.31
N ALA A 48 -4.03 1.89 -15.71
CA ALA A 48 -5.32 2.52 -15.50
C ALA A 48 -5.62 2.64 -14.00
N VAL A 49 -6.26 3.75 -13.62
CA VAL A 49 -6.82 3.94 -12.28
C VAL A 49 -8.33 3.87 -12.38
N THR A 50 -8.93 2.91 -11.69
CA THR A 50 -10.37 2.67 -11.66
C THR A 50 -10.93 3.22 -10.35
N ILE A 51 -11.85 4.19 -10.45
CA ILE A 51 -12.49 4.83 -9.30
C ILE A 51 -13.96 4.39 -9.27
N ARG A 52 -14.38 3.69 -8.22
CA ARG A 52 -15.74 3.16 -8.05
C ARG A 52 -16.42 3.77 -6.83
N PRO A 53 -17.30 4.78 -7.01
CA PRO A 53 -18.14 5.28 -5.93
C PRO A 53 -19.06 4.17 -5.40
N LYS A 54 -19.18 4.07 -4.09
CA LYS A 54 -20.12 3.14 -3.44
C LYS A 54 -21.52 3.74 -3.35
N ASP A 55 -22.51 2.86 -3.30
CA ASP A 55 -23.92 3.20 -3.04
C ASP A 55 -24.54 4.22 -4.03
N GLY A 56 -23.99 4.35 -5.24
CA GLY A 56 -24.49 5.29 -6.26
C GLY A 56 -24.39 6.77 -5.87
N LYS A 57 -23.67 7.10 -4.79
CA LYS A 57 -23.52 8.48 -4.31
C LYS A 57 -22.57 9.26 -5.21
N ARG A 58 -22.87 10.55 -5.41
CA ARG A 58 -22.01 11.48 -6.15
C ARG A 58 -20.68 11.66 -5.42
N LEU A 59 -19.57 11.48 -6.15
CA LEU A 59 -18.23 11.79 -5.67
C LEU A 59 -17.83 13.20 -6.12
N GLU A 60 -17.87 14.17 -5.21
CA GLU A 60 -17.40 15.53 -5.47
C GLU A 60 -15.92 15.68 -5.08
N HIS A 61 -15.09 16.16 -5.99
CA HIS A 61 -13.65 16.33 -5.76
C HIS A 61 -13.10 17.58 -6.48
N THR A 62 -11.99 18.14 -5.98
CA THR A 62 -11.31 19.30 -6.58
C THR A 62 -10.20 18.91 -7.56
N GLY A 63 -9.84 17.63 -7.61
CA GLY A 63 -8.87 17.08 -8.55
C GLY A 63 -8.48 15.66 -8.19
N ILE A 64 -8.11 14.88 -9.19
CA ILE A 64 -7.57 13.52 -9.02
C ILE A 64 -6.16 13.53 -9.59
N LYS A 65 -5.21 12.98 -8.83
CA LYS A 65 -3.80 12.96 -9.20
C LYS A 65 -3.23 11.57 -8.97
N VAL A 66 -2.43 11.11 -9.93
CA VAL A 66 -1.61 9.91 -9.81
C VAL A 66 -0.15 10.36 -9.69
N GLN A 67 0.60 9.73 -8.79
CA GLN A 67 2.01 10.04 -8.59
C GLN A 67 2.81 8.75 -8.49
N PHE A 68 3.94 8.71 -9.19
CA PHE A 68 5.00 7.75 -8.95
C PHE A 68 6.00 8.39 -7.99
N ILE A 69 6.24 7.76 -6.83
CA ILE A 69 7.03 8.35 -5.75
C ILE A 69 8.08 7.33 -5.31
N GLY A 70 9.35 7.74 -5.32
CA GLY A 70 10.45 7.02 -4.69
C GLY A 70 10.90 7.75 -3.42
N THR A 71 10.95 7.05 -2.29
CA THR A 71 11.41 7.60 -0.99
C THR A 71 12.28 6.62 -0.23
N ILE A 72 13.19 7.15 0.57
CA ILE A 72 13.96 6.36 1.54
C ILE A 72 13.24 6.41 2.89
N GLY A 73 12.76 5.25 3.35
CA GLY A 73 12.19 5.10 4.69
C GLY A 73 13.27 5.00 5.77
N ARG A 74 12.95 5.44 7.00
CA ARG A 74 13.80 5.18 8.17
C ARG A 74 13.44 3.83 8.78
N ALA A 75 14.45 3.02 9.10
CA ALA A 75 14.25 1.81 9.87
C ALA A 75 13.69 2.19 11.26
N GLN A 76 12.49 1.71 11.58
CA GLN A 76 11.91 1.92 12.90
C GLN A 76 12.66 1.01 13.88
N PRO A 77 13.35 1.55 14.89
CA PRO A 77 13.97 0.71 15.90
C PRO A 77 12.87 -0.09 16.60
N ASN A 78 13.04 -1.41 16.60
CA ASN A 78 12.16 -2.34 17.31
C ASN A 78 12.13 -1.91 18.78
N ARG A 79 11.00 -1.39 19.28
CA ARG A 79 10.80 -1.29 20.72
C ARG A 79 10.71 -2.73 21.24
N ALA A 80 11.84 -3.26 21.69
CA ALA A 80 11.86 -4.49 22.47
C ALA A 80 10.91 -4.28 23.66
N THR A 81 9.88 -5.11 23.75
CA THR A 81 9.08 -5.23 24.96
C THR A 81 10.01 -5.80 26.04
N ASN A 82 10.35 -4.98 27.03
CA ASN A 82 11.02 -5.47 28.24
C ASN A 82 10.05 -6.41 28.96
N THR A 83 10.21 -7.71 28.77
CA THR A 83 9.78 -8.72 29.74
C THR A 83 10.98 -9.06 30.60
N HIS A 84 11.13 -8.36 31.72
CA HIS A 84 11.82 -8.91 32.87
C HIS A 84 10.78 -9.18 33.94
N GLY A 85 10.39 -10.46 34.05
CA GLY A 85 9.84 -10.99 35.26
C GLY A 85 10.94 -10.99 36.32
N GLU A 86 10.76 -10.16 37.34
CA GLU A 86 11.50 -10.27 38.59
C GLU A 86 10.67 -11.20 39.49
N SER A 87 11.03 -12.48 39.48
CA SER A 87 10.66 -13.41 40.55
C SER A 87 11.53 -13.06 41.75
N ALA A 88 11.01 -12.23 42.65
CA ALA A 88 11.59 -12.09 43.98
C ALA A 88 11.15 -13.29 44.83
N LEU A 89 12.14 -14.00 45.36
CA LEU A 89 12.05 -15.00 46.42
C LEU A 89 11.46 -14.39 47.71
#